data_AF-A0A2E1J052-F1
#
_entry.id   AF-A0A2E1J052-F1
#
_cell.length_a   1.000
_cell.length_b   1.000
_cell.length_c   1.000
_cell.angle_alpha   90.00
_cell.angle_beta   90.00
_cell.angle_gamma   90.00
#
_symmetry.space_group_name_H-M   'P 1'
#
loop_
_entity.id
_entity.type
_entity.pdbx_description
1 polymer ?
#
loop_
_entity_poly.entity_id
_entity_poly.type
_entity_poly.pdbx_seq_one_letter_code
_entity_poly.pdbx_strand_id
1 'polypeptide(L)' 'MSNSNIDTNVKFKPDYKWPKANSEKKCPKCSEPLQLQKNVPEYYGKPWWCHHCQWQFSEEDLKSK' A
#
# COMPACT_ATOMS: atom_id res chain seq x y z
N MET A 1 23.22 23.90 -24.64
CA MET A 1 21.81 23.54 -24.42
C MET A 1 21.74 22.50 -23.33
N SER A 2 21.31 22.87 -22.12
CA SER A 2 21.22 21.95 -20.99
C SER A 2 19.79 21.97 -20.48
N ASN A 3 18.87 21.47 -21.30
CA ASN A 3 17.49 21.25 -20.87
C ASN A 3 17.39 19.79 -20.41
N SER A 4 17.96 19.50 -19.23
CA SER A 4 17.71 18.26 -18.52
C SER A 4 16.27 18.32 -18.01
N ASN A 5 15.32 18.15 -18.91
CA ASN A 5 13.95 17.80 -18.57
C ASN A 5 14.00 16.35 -18.07
N ILE A 6 14.54 16.19 -16.86
CA ILE A 6 14.30 15.00 -16.06
C ILE A 6 12.83 15.13 -15.73
N ASP A 7 12.01 14.52 -16.59
CA ASP A 7 10.66 14.11 -16.31
C ASP A 7 10.72 13.31 -15.00
N THR A 8 10.69 14.01 -13.86
CA THR A 8 10.56 13.42 -12.53
C THR A 8 9.12 12.97 -12.32
N ASN A 9 8.52 12.37 -13.35
CA ASN A 9 7.24 11.70 -13.31
C ASN A 9 7.43 10.17 -13.35
N VAL A 10 8.54 9.68 -12.80
CA VAL A 10 8.57 8.30 -12.30
C VAL A 10 7.99 8.28 -10.89
N LYS A 11 6.75 8.78 -10.74
CA LYS A 11 5.90 8.32 -9.65
C LYS A 11 5.08 7.19 -10.22
N PHE A 12 5.74 6.06 -10.43
CA PHE A 12 5.11 4.73 -10.45
C PHE A 12 4.53 4.50 -9.06
N LYS A 13 3.52 5.30 -8.69
CA LYS A 13 2.53 4.89 -7.71
C LYS A 13 1.53 4.11 -8.55
N PRO A 14 1.50 2.78 -8.44
CA PRO A 14 0.38 2.05 -8.98
C PRO A 14 -0.87 2.67 -8.35
N ASP A 15 -1.96 2.76 -9.11
CA ASP A 15 -3.23 3.39 -8.71
C ASP A 15 -3.92 2.53 -7.62
N TYR A 16 -3.22 2.32 -6.50
CA TYR A 16 -3.67 1.53 -5.39
C TYR A 16 -4.70 2.35 -4.65
N LYS A 17 -5.91 1.80 -4.59
CA LYS A 17 -6.96 2.35 -3.73
C LYS A 17 -6.50 2.21 -2.29
N TRP A 18 -6.06 3.32 -1.71
CA TRP A 18 -5.81 3.37 -0.28
C TRP A 18 -7.15 3.34 0.44
N PRO A 19 -7.38 2.38 1.34
CA PRO A 19 -8.63 2.33 2.08
C PRO A 19 -8.73 3.51 3.03
N LYS A 20 -9.93 3.77 3.54
CA LYS A 20 -10.14 4.82 4.54
C LYS A 20 -9.31 4.51 5.79
N ALA A 21 -8.84 5.55 6.47
CA ALA A 21 -8.00 5.44 7.68
C ALA A 21 -8.62 4.62 8.82
N ASN A 22 -9.93 4.36 8.79
CA ASN A 22 -10.67 3.55 9.76
C ASN A 22 -11.10 2.18 9.20
N SER A 23 -10.52 1.75 8.07
CA SER A 23 -10.72 0.39 7.63
C SER A 23 -9.90 -0.53 8.55
N GLU A 24 -10.54 -1.61 8.97
CA GLU A 24 -9.89 -2.72 9.66
C GLU A 24 -9.98 -3.94 8.75
N LYS A 25 -8.86 -4.60 8.51
CA LYS A 25 -8.80 -5.84 7.75
C LYS A 25 -8.03 -6.89 8.53
N LYS A 26 -8.37 -8.15 8.29
CA LYS A 26 -7.68 -9.30 8.89
C LYS A 26 -6.78 -9.96 7.86
N CYS A 27 -5.63 -10.43 8.32
CA CYS A 27 -4.67 -11.14 7.49
C CYS A 27 -5.28 -12.47 7.02
N PRO A 28 -5.29 -12.78 5.71
CA PRO A 28 -5.84 -14.03 5.21
C PRO A 28 -5.02 -15.26 5.63
N LYS A 29 -3.77 -15.05 6.08
CA LYS A 29 -2.86 -16.12 6.51
C LYS A 29 -2.94 -16.45 7.99
N CYS A 30 -3.01 -15.45 8.86
CA CYS A 30 -2.99 -15.64 10.31
C CYS A 30 -4.24 -15.14 11.03
N SER A 31 -5.21 -14.57 10.31
CA SER A 31 -6.44 -13.94 10.86
C SER A 31 -6.23 -12.76 11.82
N GLU A 32 -4.98 -12.33 12.03
CA GLU A 32 -4.64 -11.17 12.86
C GLU A 32 -4.99 -9.85 12.17
N PRO A 33 -5.26 -8.78 12.96
CA PRO A 33 -5.54 -7.46 12.41
C PRO A 33 -4.33 -6.92 11.63
N LEU A 34 -4.61 -6.41 10.42
CA LEU A 34 -3.61 -5.76 9.59
C LEU A 34 -3.48 -4.30 10.00
N GLN A 35 -2.24 -3.83 10.07
CA GLN A 35 -1.94 -2.44 10.32
C GLN A 35 -2.05 -1.66 9.00
N LEU A 36 -2.96 -0.69 8.95
CA LEU A 36 -3.07 0.23 7.83
C LEU A 36 -1.90 1.22 7.86
N GLN A 37 -1.11 1.23 6.80
CA GLN A 37 -0.05 2.21 6.63
C GLN A 37 -0.56 3.56 6.15
N LYS A 38 0.20 4.60 6.45
CA LYS A 38 -0.12 5.97 6.06
C LYS A 38 0.04 6.12 4.55
N ASN A 39 -0.97 6.70 3.89
CA ASN A 39 -0.93 7.05 2.47
C ASN A 39 -0.01 8.25 2.22
N VAL A 40 1.30 8.06 2.36
CA VAL A 40 2.29 9.11 2.10
C VAL A 40 2.88 8.98 0.69
N PRO A 41 3.26 10.09 0.03
CA PRO A 41 3.90 10.08 -1.28
C PRO A 41 5.18 9.24 -1.33
N GLU A 42 5.85 9.07 -0.19
CA GLU A 42 7.13 8.37 -0.06
C GLU A 42 6.98 6.87 0.21
N TYR A 43 5.77 6.38 0.49
CA TYR A 43 5.52 4.97 0.75
C TYR A 43 5.13 4.27 -0.55
N TYR A 44 6.00 3.35 -0.98
CA TYR A 44 5.85 2.56 -2.20
C TYR A 44 5.30 1.14 -1.95
N GLY A 45 4.98 0.81 -0.69
CA GLY A 45 4.43 -0.49 -0.32
C GLY A 45 2.91 -0.59 -0.48
N LYS A 46 2.35 -1.73 -0.06
CA LYS A 46 0.89 -1.92 -0.04
C LYS A 46 0.29 -1.32 1.25
N PRO A 47 -0.98 -0.87 1.22
CA PRO A 47 -1.59 -0.18 2.35
C PRO A 47 -1.66 -1.04 3.61
N TRP A 48 -1.76 -2.35 3.51
CA TRP A 48 -1.91 -3.21 4.68
C TRP A 48 -0.62 -3.92 5.02
N TRP A 49 -0.23 -3.87 6.28
CA TRP A 49 0.94 -4.55 6.79
C TRP A 49 0.56 -5.49 7.94
N CYS A 50 0.93 -6.75 7.82
CA CYS A 50 0.81 -7.71 8.90
C CYS A 50 2.13 -7.78 9.67
N HIS A 51 2.16 -7.35 10.93
CA HIS A 51 3.35 -7.47 11.76
C HIS A 51 3.67 -8.93 12.13
N HIS A 52 2.65 -9.80 12.22
CA HIS A 52 2.82 -11.22 12.49
C HIS A 52 3.46 -11.95 11.31
N CYS A 53 2.93 -11.76 10.11
CA CYS A 53 3.49 -12.41 8.91
C CYS A 53 4.71 -11.68 8.36
N GLN A 54 4.90 -10.40 8.70
CA GLN A 54 5.81 -9.48 8.02
C GLN A 54 5.51 -9.35 6.52
N TRP A 55 4.23 -9.47 6.16
CA TRP A 55 3.74 -9.41 4.78
C TRP A 55 2.91 -8.15 4.53
N GLN A 56 2.96 -7.66 3.30
CA GLN A 56 2.17 -6.53 2.84
C GLN A 56 1.04 -7.02 1.93
N PHE A 57 -0.16 -6.47 2.12
CA PHE A 57 -1.38 -6.81 1.40
C PHE A 57 -2.04 -5.57 0.82
N SER A 58 -2.70 -5.72 -0.32
CA SER A 58 -3.45 -4.66 -1.00
C SER A 58 -4.93 -4.85 -0.73
N GLU A 59 -5.74 -3.80 -0.91
CA GLU A 59 -7.20 -3.89 -0.76
C GLU A 59 -7.80 -5.01 -1.60
N GLU A 60 -7.32 -5.18 -2.83
CA GLU A 60 -7.72 -6.26 -3.74
C GLU A 60 -7.42 -7.67 -3.18
N ASP A 61 -6.28 -7.86 -2.54
CA ASP A 61 -5.85 -9.14 -1.95
C ASP A 61 -6.80 -9.54 -0.81
N LEU A 62 -7.27 -8.54 -0.07
CA LEU A 62 -8.15 -8.71 1.10
C LEU A 62 -9.64 -8.66 0.76
N LYS A 63 -10.01 -8.23 -0.45
CA LYS A 63 -11.40 -8.15 -0.91
C LYS A 63 -11.89 -9.46 -1.52
N SER A 64 -10.98 -10.38 -1.83
CA SER A 64 -11.32 -11.71 -2.37
C SER A 64 -11.76 -12.67 -1.25
N LYS A 65 -12.96 -12.47 -0.71
CA LYS A 65 -13.71 -13.50 0.04
C LYS A 65 -15.20 -13.19 0.09
#